data_AF-A0A6B3HUV0-F1
#
_entry.id   AF-A0A6B3HUV0-F1
#
_cell.length_a   1.000
_cell.length_b   1.000
_cell.length_c   1.000
_cell.angle_alpha   90.00
_cell.angle_beta   90.00
_cell.angle_gamma   90.00
#
_symmetry.space_group_name_H-M   'P 1'
#
loop_
_entity.id
_entity.type
_entity.pdbx_description
1 polymer ?
#
loop_
_entity_poly.entity_id
_entity_poly.type
_entity_poly.pdbx_seq_one_letter_code
_entity_poly.pdbx_strand_id
1 'polypeptide(L)'
;QGKVDFGYKSAGFVGRAVGNATGQEMQLMRCTGRGQVFLAEEGSHLHPIELQGDAICVSAESVLAFDESLQYEVRRVEGHGIPGGALFTMQFQGT
;
A
#
# COMPACT_ATOMS: atom_id res chain seq x y z
N GLN A 1 -12.72 -18.03 3.30
CA GLN A 1 -13.38 -19.15 4.01
C GLN A 1 -12.73 -19.36 5.37
N GLY A 2 -13.51 -19.37 6.46
CA GLY A 2 -12.99 -19.44 7.84
C GLY A 2 -13.37 -18.21 8.67
N LYS A 3 -12.89 -18.14 9.92
CA LYS A 3 -13.12 -16.99 10.81
C LYS A 3 -12.03 -15.96 10.55
N VAL A 4 -12.25 -15.11 9.56
CA VAL A 4 -11.43 -13.93 9.28
C VAL A 4 -12.21 -12.69 9.67
N ASP A 5 -11.60 -11.87 10.53
CA ASP A 5 -12.06 -10.54 10.87
C ASP A 5 -11.34 -9.50 10.00
N PHE A 6 -12.06 -8.43 9.75
CA PHE A 6 -11.83 -7.48 8.67
C PHE A 6 -11.84 -6.08 9.27
N GLY A 7 -10.74 -5.73 9.91
CA GLY A 7 -10.61 -4.48 10.66
C GLY A 7 -10.16 -3.33 9.78
N TYR A 8 -10.89 -2.22 9.78
CA TYR A 8 -10.42 -0.99 9.15
C TYR A 8 -9.19 -0.47 9.89
N LYS A 9 -8.06 -0.38 9.18
CA LYS A 9 -6.88 0.31 9.70
C LYS A 9 -7.02 1.75 9.23
N SER A 10 -7.61 2.60 10.08
CA SER A 10 -7.59 4.04 9.81
C SER A 10 -6.14 4.44 9.57
N ALA A 11 -5.87 5.02 8.40
CA ALA A 11 -4.66 5.77 8.16
C ALA A 11 -4.48 6.67 9.40
N GLY A 12 -3.49 6.39 10.24
CA GLY A 12 -3.32 7.10 11.50
C GLY A 12 -3.18 8.61 11.25
N PHE A 13 -2.98 9.41 12.29
CA PHE A 13 -2.90 10.87 12.14
C PHE A 13 -1.93 11.32 11.01
N VAL A 14 -0.84 10.59 10.80
CA VAL A 14 0.13 10.77 9.70
C VAL A 14 -0.46 10.43 8.33
N GLY A 15 -1.13 9.29 8.18
CA GLY A 15 -1.72 8.88 6.90
C GLY A 15 -2.89 9.76 6.45
N ARG A 16 -3.63 10.35 7.40
CA ARG A 16 -4.67 11.35 7.13
C ARG A 16 -4.10 12.71 6.69
N ALA A 17 -3.01 13.16 7.33
CA ALA A 17 -2.35 14.41 6.98
C ALA A 17 -1.69 14.33 5.58
N VAL A 18 -1.06 13.18 5.28
CA VAL A 18 -0.48 12.94 3.95
C VAL A 18 -1.58 12.78 2.90
N GLY A 19 -2.63 11.99 3.16
CA GLY A 19 -3.76 11.84 2.23
C GLY A 19 -4.44 13.17 1.87
N ASN A 20 -4.59 14.08 2.83
CA ASN A 20 -5.13 15.42 2.58
C ASN A 20 -4.19 16.32 1.78
N ALA A 21 -2.87 16.15 1.89
CA ALA A 21 -1.88 16.96 1.18
C ALA A 21 -1.57 16.44 -0.23
N THR A 22 -1.68 15.13 -0.45
CA THR A 22 -1.31 14.46 -1.71
C THR A 22 -2.51 14.00 -2.53
N GLY A 23 -3.71 13.97 -1.95
CA GLY A 23 -4.91 13.37 -2.55
C GLY A 23 -4.87 11.83 -2.59
N GLN A 24 -3.80 11.20 -2.10
CA GLN A 24 -3.67 9.76 -2.02
C GLN A 24 -4.02 9.29 -0.61
N GLU A 25 -5.31 9.05 -0.37
CA GLU A 25 -5.78 8.47 0.88
C GLU A 25 -5.77 6.93 0.77
N MET A 26 -4.80 6.28 1.41
CA MET A 26 -4.77 4.82 1.49
C MET A 26 -5.78 4.34 2.54
N GLN A 27 -6.89 3.79 2.08
CA GLN A 27 -7.83 3.06 2.93
C GLN A 27 -7.34 1.63 3.09
N LEU A 28 -6.69 1.37 4.23
CA LEU A 28 -6.14 0.06 4.53
C LEU A 28 -7.11 -0.77 5.37
N MET A 29 -7.10 -2.06 5.10
CA MET A 29 -7.88 -3.06 5.81
C MET A 29 -6.94 -4.14 6.31
N ARG A 30 -7.03 -4.47 7.60
CA ARG A 30 -6.27 -5.56 8.20
C ARG A 30 -7.15 -6.79 8.29
N CYS A 31 -6.70 -7.87 7.68
CA CYS A 31 -7.34 -9.18 7.77
C CYS A 31 -6.68 -9.97 8.91
N THR A 32 -7.46 -10.42 9.91
CA THR A 32 -6.93 -11.20 11.04
C THR A 32 -7.77 -12.44 11.31
N GLY A 33 -7.19 -13.47 11.93
CA GLY A 33 -7.90 -14.69 12.28
C GLY A 33 -7.42 -15.92 11.52
N ARG A 34 -8.25 -16.96 11.49
CA ARG A 34 -7.91 -18.26 10.87
C ARG A 34 -8.89 -18.57 9.74
N GLY A 35 -8.40 -18.40 8.52
CA GLY A 35 -9.14 -18.67 7.30
C GLY A 35 -8.37 -18.22 6.06
N GLN A 36 -9.03 -18.30 4.92
CA GLN A 36 -8.53 -17.86 3.62
C GLN A 36 -9.24 -16.58 3.19
N VAL A 37 -8.48 -15.61 2.70
CA VAL A 37 -8.97 -14.38 2.06
C VAL A 37 -8.65 -14.45 0.57
N PHE A 38 -9.62 -14.08 -0.26
CA PHE A 38 -9.45 -13.99 -1.70
C PHE A 38 -9.57 -12.52 -2.08
N LEU A 39 -8.55 -12.00 -2.76
CA LEU A 39 -8.48 -10.62 -3.22
C LEU A 39 -8.31 -10.64 -4.75
N ALA A 40 -8.95 -9.71 -5.43
CA ALA A 40 -8.88 -9.58 -6.88
C ALA A 40 -9.08 -8.12 -7.28
N GLU A 41 -8.46 -7.73 -8.38
CA GLU A 41 -8.68 -6.45 -9.06
C GLU A 41 -9.07 -6.76 -10.52
N GLU A 42 -10.11 -6.10 -11.03
CA GLU A 42 -10.79 -6.52 -12.26
C GLU A 42 -9.85 -6.46 -13.47
N GLY A 43 -9.71 -7.58 -14.19
CA GLY A 43 -8.89 -7.68 -15.40
C GLY A 43 -7.38 -7.47 -15.19
N SER A 44 -6.92 -7.36 -13.94
CA SER A 44 -5.53 -7.04 -13.62
C SER A 44 -4.65 -8.27 -13.51
N HIS A 45 -3.39 -8.14 -13.97
CA HIS A 45 -2.36 -9.15 -13.75
C HIS A 45 -1.70 -8.95 -12.40
N LEU A 46 -1.65 -9.99 -11.58
CA LEU A 46 -0.99 -9.96 -10.28
C LEU A 46 0.47 -10.37 -10.40
N HIS A 47 1.36 -9.57 -9.83
CA HIS A 47 2.78 -9.87 -9.74
C HIS A 47 3.21 -9.92 -8.26
N PRO A 48 3.46 -11.12 -7.70
CA PRO A 48 3.99 -11.22 -6.34
C PRO A 48 5.44 -10.74 -6.31
N ILE A 49 5.75 -9.87 -5.36
CA ILE A 49 7.10 -9.34 -5.13
C ILE A 49 7.50 -9.73 -3.72
N GLU A 50 8.62 -10.44 -3.60
CA GLU A 50 9.24 -10.78 -2.32
C GLU A 50 10.37 -9.79 -2.04
N LEU A 51 10.33 -9.15 -0.87
CA LEU A 51 11.36 -8.22 -0.43
C LEU A 51 12.36 -8.96 0.47
N GLN A 52 13.65 -8.82 0.20
CA GLN A 52 14.72 -9.44 1.00
C GLN A 52 15.51 -8.38 1.77
N GLY A 53 14.80 -7.47 2.45
CA GLY A 53 15.38 -6.29 3.10
C GLY A 53 15.43 -5.05 2.20
N ASP A 54 15.14 -5.24 0.92
CA ASP A 54 15.05 -4.16 -0.06
C ASP A 54 13.79 -3.30 0.13
N ALA A 55 13.79 -2.15 -0.53
CA ALA A 55 12.64 -1.25 -0.58
C ALA A 55 12.16 -1.08 -2.02
N ILE A 56 10.84 -1.02 -2.20
CA ILE A 56 10.22 -0.76 -3.50
C ILE A 56 9.27 0.43 -3.41
N CYS A 57 9.35 1.33 -4.39
CA CYS A 57 8.40 2.43 -4.57
C CYS A 57 7.41 2.08 -5.68
N VAL A 58 6.12 2.08 -5.37
CA VAL A 58 5.03 1.73 -6.30
C VAL A 58 3.89 2.73 -6.19
N SER A 59 3.06 2.85 -7.23
CA SER A 59 1.81 3.61 -7.11
C SER A 59 0.89 2.94 -6.08
N ALA A 60 0.23 3.75 -5.25
CA ALA A 60 -0.73 3.26 -4.26
C ALA A 60 -1.86 2.44 -4.90
N GLU A 61 -2.31 2.84 -6.09
CA GLU A 61 -3.37 2.18 -6.87
C GLU A 61 -2.95 0.81 -7.41
N SER A 62 -1.66 0.50 -7.46
CA SER A 62 -1.14 -0.76 -7.99
C SER A 62 -0.89 -1.82 -6.91
N VAL A 63 -1.26 -1.56 -5.65
CA VAL A 63 -1.04 -2.46 -4.52
C VAL A 63 -2.36 -3.13 -4.13
N LEU A 64 -2.46 -4.44 -4.38
CA LEU A 64 -3.62 -5.23 -3.96
C LEU A 64 -3.55 -5.62 -2.48
N ALA A 65 -2.38 -6.09 -2.03
CA ALA A 65 -2.13 -6.52 -0.66
C ALA A 65 -0.63 -6.56 -0.39
N PHE A 66 -0.27 -6.49 0.89
CA PHE A 66 1.10 -6.62 1.38
C PHE A 66 1.08 -7.20 2.80
N ASP A 67 2.21 -7.75 3.23
CA ASP A 67 2.35 -8.30 4.58
C ASP A 67 2.36 -7.19 5.65
N GLU A 68 1.73 -7.44 6.79
CA GLU A 68 1.67 -6.48 7.89
C GLU A 68 3.03 -6.21 8.56
N SER A 69 4.01 -7.10 8.38
CA SER A 69 5.38 -6.93 8.86
C SER A 69 6.13 -5.82 8.14
N LEU A 70 5.73 -5.50 6.90
CA LEU A 70 6.42 -4.52 6.07
C LEU A 70 6.18 -3.10 6.60
N GLN A 71 7.27 -2.34 6.65
CA GLN A 71 7.19 -0.91 6.89
C GLN A 71 6.74 -0.23 5.60
N TYR A 72 5.84 0.75 5.72
CA TYR A 72 5.37 1.51 4.58
C TYR A 72 5.23 2.99 4.88
N GLU A 73 5.58 3.81 3.89
CA GLU A 73 5.46 5.27 3.94
C GLU A 73 5.08 5.84 2.57
N VAL A 74 4.47 7.02 2.57
CA VAL A 74 4.27 7.78 1.34
C VAL A 74 5.54 8.59 1.06
N ARG A 75 6.08 8.44 -0.14
CA ARG A 75 7.28 9.16 -0.59
C ARG A 75 6.95 10.06 -1.76
N ARG A 76 7.36 11.32 -1.65
CA ARG A 76 7.38 12.27 -2.77
C ARG A 76 8.68 12.08 -3.55
N VAL A 77 8.54 11.78 -4.84
CA VAL A 77 9.65 11.63 -5.79
C VAL A 77 9.65 12.85 -6.70
N GLU A 78 10.75 13.59 -6.72
CA GLU A 78 10.96 14.73 -7.59
C GLU A 78 11.84 14.34 -8.78
N GLY A 79 11.53 14.83 -9.97
CA GLY A 79 12.27 14.43 -11.17
C GLY A 79 11.99 15.30 -12.38
N HIS A 80 13.04 15.60 -13.14
CA HIS A 80 12.96 16.26 -14.43
C HIS A 80 12.31 15.26 -15.43
N GLY A 81 11.08 15.53 -15.85
CA GLY A 81 10.29 14.63 -16.73
C GLY A 81 9.00 14.11 -16.10
N ILE A 82 8.75 14.40 -14.82
CA ILE A 82 7.49 14.11 -14.15
C ILE A 82 6.48 15.23 -14.44
N PRO A 83 5.28 14.94 -14.98
CA PRO A 83 4.20 15.93 -15.09
C PRO A 83 3.87 16.53 -13.71
N GLY A 84 3.98 17.85 -13.57
CA GLY A 84 3.76 18.54 -12.29
C GLY A 84 4.98 18.59 -11.35
N GLY A 85 6.14 18.05 -11.76
CA GLY A 85 7.42 18.18 -11.04
C GLY A 85 7.62 17.26 -9.84
N ALA A 86 6.58 16.56 -9.38
CA ALA A 86 6.67 15.53 -8.35
C ALA A 86 5.56 14.47 -8.47
N LEU A 87 5.88 13.22 -8.15
CA LEU A 87 4.92 12.13 -7.94
C LEU A 87 4.92 11.71 -6.48
N PHE A 88 3.79 11.20 -6.02
CA PHE A 88 3.69 10.52 -4.75
C PHE A 88 3.57 9.02 -5.00
N THR A 89 4.35 8.25 -4.24
CA THR A 89 4.43 6.79 -4.33
C THR A 89 4.39 6.20 -2.94
N MET A 90 4.05 4.92 -2.84
CA MET A 90 4.17 4.14 -1.62
C MET A 90 5.51 3.42 -1.63
N GLN A 91 6.31 3.63 -0.60
CA GLN A 91 7.48 2.80 -0.35
C GLN A 91 7.12 1.68 0.61
N PHE A 92 7.46 0.44 0.27
CA PHE A 92 7.42 -0.72 1.16
C PHE A 92 8.84 -1.23 1.40
N GLN A 93 9.16 -1.60 2.63
CA GLN A 93 10.47 -2.14 3.00
C GLN A 93 10.35 -3.19 4.11
N GLY A 94 11.12 -4.27 4.00
CA GLY A 94 11.20 -5.30 5.02
C GLY A 94 11.53 -6.68 4.45
N THR A 95 11.16 -7.71 5.21
CA THR A 95 11.33 -9.14 4.91
C THR A 95 10.08 -9.91 5.28
#